data_AF-A0AAW0D634-F1
#
_entry.id   AF-A0AAW0D634-F1
#
_cell.length_a   1.000
_cell.length_b   1.000
_cell.length_c   1.000
_cell.angle_alpha   90.00
_cell.angle_beta   90.00
_cell.angle_gamma   90.00
#
_symmetry.space_group_name_H-M   'P 1'
#
loop_
_entity.id
_entity.type
_entity.pdbx_description
1 polymer ?
#
loop_
_entity_poly.entity_id
_entity_poly.type
_entity_poly.pdbx_seq_one_letter_code
_entity_poly.pdbx_strand_id
1 'polypeptide(L)'
;MLSLDSSTPVPEIILLTKLVVHFVLQSHFVEGTTEFPRPKSLQETEQKALQSVLAHEALVEPDSPLHIDGVNGLSLFLGMCHDGHQHLLFSSAQVDCVRFWLHAARLTANIIPPPNPEHQMTATEFFTLSAVTCPDVDSVRLALKQTSKNNKDSTKMARQASRAVLLRDALERVRQLLGAKFGTWLALDFEMWEQNHRLVTEFGYSALYWKNRAETTACGHLTVYGYERYRNGNHVPDNREHYQFGETTKLSKEAFQATIRNIIMTVRTWGPLFLVFHNPHEDIKILEQLRVPMGDATHTLPTEVLNEGVFIVDTATLFASLVREEKKSHGLKEVCERLGISTSYLHNAGNDAHYTLAALRAIAMADPSGMQGDPRWAYQ
;
A
#
# COMPACT_ATOMS: atom_id res chain seq x y z
N MET A 1 7.13 -27.77 -23.54
CA MET A 1 6.80 -26.43 -24.06
C MET A 1 5.29 -26.29 -24.06
N LEU A 2 4.73 -25.71 -23.01
CA LEU A 2 3.33 -25.28 -22.98
C LEU A 2 3.38 -23.76 -23.16
N SER A 3 2.87 -23.25 -24.29
CA SER A 3 2.72 -21.81 -24.50
C SER A 3 1.59 -21.31 -23.61
N LEU A 4 1.91 -20.40 -22.69
CA LEU A 4 0.93 -19.64 -21.94
C LEU A 4 0.23 -18.68 -22.91
N ASP A 5 -1.04 -18.93 -23.15
CA ASP A 5 -1.92 -18.07 -23.94
C ASP A 5 -2.23 -16.80 -23.15
N SER A 6 -1.95 -15.65 -23.77
CA SER A 6 -2.05 -14.32 -23.22
C SER A 6 -3.46 -13.78 -23.41
N SER A 7 -4.38 -14.09 -22.51
CA SER A 7 -5.68 -13.41 -22.48
C SER A 7 -6.14 -13.11 -21.04
N THR A 8 -6.06 -11.81 -20.72
CA THR A 8 -6.63 -11.06 -19.58
C THR A 8 -6.14 -11.40 -18.16
N PRO A 9 -5.29 -10.54 -17.54
CA PRO A 9 -5.02 -10.65 -16.12
C PRO A 9 -6.20 -10.03 -15.35
N VAL A 10 -6.85 -10.87 -14.54
CA VAL A 10 -7.62 -10.41 -13.38
C VAL A 10 -6.62 -9.71 -12.45
N PRO A 11 -6.90 -8.51 -11.91
CA PRO A 11 -5.99 -7.90 -10.96
C PRO A 11 -6.02 -8.73 -9.67
N GLU A 12 -5.00 -9.56 -9.51
CA GLU A 12 -4.79 -10.40 -8.34
C GLU A 12 -4.54 -9.51 -7.13
N ILE A 13 -5.24 -9.79 -6.04
CA ILE A 13 -4.91 -9.24 -4.72
C ILE A 13 -3.48 -9.72 -4.42
N ILE A 14 -2.53 -8.82 -4.21
CA ILE A 14 -1.22 -9.23 -3.70
C ILE A 14 -1.41 -9.67 -2.24
N LEU A 15 -1.75 -10.94 -2.02
CA LEU A 15 -1.58 -11.54 -0.69
C LEU A 15 -0.12 -11.93 -0.56
N LEU A 16 0.51 -11.37 0.47
CA LEU A 16 1.90 -11.57 0.79
C LEU A 16 2.00 -12.67 1.83
N THR A 17 2.73 -13.72 1.52
CA THR A 17 2.96 -14.82 2.47
C THR A 17 4.33 -14.63 3.10
N LYS A 18 4.39 -14.69 4.44
CA LYS A 18 5.65 -14.62 5.19
C LYS A 18 6.65 -15.62 4.63
N LEU A 19 7.87 -15.16 4.36
CA LEU A 19 9.00 -16.02 4.01
C LEU A 19 9.41 -16.81 5.26
N VAL A 20 8.69 -17.89 5.55
CA VAL A 20 9.00 -18.78 6.68
C VAL A 20 10.00 -19.83 6.19
N VAL A 21 11.24 -19.43 5.92
CA VAL A 21 12.32 -20.40 5.64
C VAL A 21 12.95 -20.92 6.95
N HIS A 22 12.63 -20.30 8.10
CA HIS A 22 13.22 -20.67 9.40
C HIS A 22 12.61 -21.93 10.04
N PHE A 23 11.88 -22.78 9.31
CA PHE A 23 11.22 -23.96 9.88
C PHE A 23 11.68 -25.32 9.36
N VAL A 24 12.73 -25.38 8.52
CA VAL A 24 13.14 -26.66 7.89
C VAL A 24 14.52 -27.15 8.36
N LEU A 25 15.34 -26.31 8.99
CA LEU A 25 16.64 -26.73 9.49
C LEU A 25 16.86 -26.24 10.93
N GLN A 26 17.03 -27.22 11.82
CA GLN A 26 17.41 -27.14 13.23
C GLN A 26 16.28 -27.07 14.26
N SER A 27 16.11 -28.21 14.91
CA SER A 27 15.66 -28.38 16.29
C SER A 27 16.34 -27.39 17.23
N HIS A 28 15.66 -26.29 17.59
CA HIS A 28 15.50 -25.77 18.95
C HIS A 28 14.67 -24.47 18.98
N PHE A 29 13.84 -24.37 20.02
CA PHE A 29 12.91 -23.30 20.37
C PHE A 29 13.54 -21.90 20.47
N VAL A 30 12.82 -20.87 19.98
CA VAL A 30 12.70 -19.55 20.63
C VAL A 30 11.27 -19.02 20.40
N GLU A 31 10.63 -18.57 21.47
CA GLU A 31 9.23 -18.12 21.55
C GLU A 31 8.88 -16.94 20.62
N GLY A 32 7.69 -17.00 20.02
CA GLY A 32 6.95 -15.82 19.61
C GLY A 32 6.95 -15.45 18.12
N THR A 33 6.63 -16.37 17.20
CA THR A 33 5.82 -16.09 16.00
C THR A 33 5.29 -17.41 15.42
N THR A 34 4.04 -17.39 14.99
CA THR A 34 3.16 -18.52 14.68
C THR A 34 3.60 -19.38 13.50
N GLU A 35 3.37 -20.69 13.67
CA GLU A 35 3.73 -21.80 12.79
C GLU A 35 3.08 -21.68 11.40
N PHE A 36 3.84 -21.91 10.32
CA PHE A 36 3.21 -22.32 9.06
C PHE A 36 2.53 -23.67 9.34
N PRO A 37 1.19 -23.80 9.26
CA PRO A 37 0.55 -25.05 9.58
C PRO A 37 1.05 -26.07 8.56
N ARG A 38 1.74 -27.11 9.05
CA ARG A 38 2.01 -28.31 8.25
C ARG A 38 0.69 -28.69 7.58
N PRO A 39 0.57 -28.73 6.24
CA PRO A 39 -0.61 -29.28 5.65
C PRO A 39 -0.67 -30.73 6.12
N LYS A 40 -1.57 -31.03 7.05
CA LYS A 40 -1.72 -32.39 7.63
C LYS A 40 -2.04 -33.44 6.55
N SER A 41 -2.28 -32.99 5.32
CA SER A 41 -2.60 -33.74 4.11
C SER A 41 -1.41 -34.11 3.22
N LEU A 42 -0.20 -33.55 3.41
CA LEU A 42 0.95 -33.87 2.53
C LEU A 42 1.73 -35.08 3.05
N GLN A 43 2.07 -36.00 2.16
CA GLN A 43 2.97 -37.12 2.47
C GLN A 43 4.40 -36.61 2.74
N GLU A 44 5.20 -37.40 3.46
CA GLU A 44 6.57 -37.01 3.83
C GLU A 44 7.46 -36.69 2.61
N THR A 45 7.27 -37.41 1.50
CA THR A 45 7.97 -37.18 0.23
C THR A 45 7.58 -35.85 -0.42
N GLU A 46 6.30 -35.51 -0.42
CA GLU A 46 5.77 -34.24 -0.92
C GLU A 46 6.26 -33.06 -0.07
N GLN A 47 6.38 -33.25 1.25
CA GLN A 47 6.96 -32.27 2.16
C GLN A 47 8.44 -32.01 1.82
N LYS A 48 9.23 -33.06 1.60
CA LYS A 48 10.65 -32.92 1.21
C LYS A 48 10.80 -32.22 -0.14
N ALA A 49 9.91 -32.47 -1.09
CA ALA A 49 9.90 -31.78 -2.38
C ALA A 49 9.62 -30.28 -2.21
N LEU A 50 8.59 -29.92 -1.46
CA LEU A 50 8.28 -28.52 -1.14
C LEU A 50 9.44 -27.83 -0.43
N GLN A 51 10.05 -28.50 0.55
CA GLN A 51 11.24 -28.00 1.27
C GLN A 51 12.43 -27.77 0.34
N SER A 52 12.64 -28.66 -0.63
CA SER A 52 13.75 -28.56 -1.57
C SER A 52 13.58 -27.37 -2.52
N VAL A 53 12.36 -27.09 -2.98
CA VAL A 53 12.07 -25.93 -3.85
C VAL A 53 12.20 -24.61 -3.09
N LEU A 54 11.85 -24.60 -1.81
CA LEU A 54 11.94 -23.42 -0.94
C LEU A 54 13.30 -23.28 -0.24
N ALA A 55 14.26 -24.16 -0.53
CA ALA A 55 15.63 -24.03 -0.04
C ALA A 55 16.27 -22.77 -0.62
N HIS A 56 17.05 -22.03 0.17
CA HIS A 56 17.65 -20.77 -0.27
C HIS A 56 18.48 -20.93 -1.55
N GLU A 57 19.19 -22.06 -1.65
CA GLU A 57 19.97 -22.45 -2.82
C GLU A 57 19.07 -22.57 -4.06
N ALA A 58 17.97 -23.33 -3.97
CA ALA A 58 17.05 -23.54 -5.09
C ALA A 58 16.26 -22.29 -5.50
N LEU A 59 16.07 -21.33 -4.59
CA LEU A 59 15.29 -20.12 -4.87
C LEU A 59 16.03 -19.13 -5.77
N VAL A 60 17.37 -19.13 -5.77
CA VAL A 60 18.18 -18.17 -6.54
C VAL A 60 18.77 -18.77 -7.82
N GLU A 61 18.60 -20.07 -8.04
CA GLU A 61 19.04 -20.73 -9.26
C GLU A 61 18.24 -20.22 -10.48
N PRO A 62 18.87 -20.09 -11.67
CA PRO A 62 18.18 -19.70 -12.89
C PRO A 62 17.03 -20.63 -13.28
N ASP A 63 17.13 -21.92 -12.91
CA ASP A 63 16.10 -22.93 -13.19
C ASP A 63 14.97 -22.94 -12.14
N SER A 64 15.00 -22.04 -11.17
CA SER A 64 13.96 -21.92 -10.15
C SER A 64 12.61 -21.58 -10.80
N PRO A 65 11.49 -22.18 -10.37
CA PRO A 65 10.16 -21.78 -10.84
C PRO A 65 9.80 -20.32 -10.50
N LEU A 66 10.57 -19.68 -9.61
CA LEU A 66 10.39 -18.29 -9.21
C LEU A 66 11.34 -17.32 -9.92
N HIS A 67 12.17 -17.81 -10.86
CA HIS A 67 13.01 -16.96 -11.67
C HIS A 67 12.17 -16.08 -12.60
N ILE A 68 12.54 -14.80 -12.73
CA ILE A 68 11.89 -13.85 -13.62
C ILE A 68 12.92 -13.45 -14.67
N ASP A 69 12.57 -13.63 -15.95
CA ASP A 69 13.45 -13.28 -17.07
C ASP A 69 13.92 -11.82 -16.97
N GLY A 70 15.25 -11.63 -17.04
CA GLY A 70 15.87 -10.31 -16.93
C GLY A 70 16.11 -9.82 -15.50
N VAL A 71 15.68 -10.56 -14.47
CA VAL A 71 16.01 -10.27 -13.06
C VAL A 71 17.11 -11.20 -12.61
N ASN A 72 18.22 -10.64 -12.12
CA ASN A 72 19.32 -11.44 -11.57
C ASN A 72 18.99 -11.90 -10.14
N GLY A 73 18.57 -13.17 -10.00
CA GLY A 73 18.27 -13.82 -8.73
C GLY A 73 16.78 -13.82 -8.35
N LEU A 74 16.50 -13.87 -7.04
CA LEU A 74 15.15 -13.98 -6.49
C LEU A 74 14.54 -12.62 -6.18
N SER A 75 13.32 -12.37 -6.66
CA SER A 75 12.53 -11.19 -6.28
C SER A 75 11.66 -11.49 -5.04
N LEU A 76 11.76 -10.66 -4.01
CA LEU A 76 10.98 -10.74 -2.77
C LEU A 76 10.36 -9.37 -2.45
N PHE A 77 9.52 -9.30 -1.42
CA PHE A 77 8.99 -8.05 -0.90
C PHE A 77 9.37 -7.86 0.57
N LEU A 78 9.91 -6.70 0.92
CA LEU A 78 10.15 -6.27 2.29
C LEU A 78 9.03 -5.31 2.71
N GLY A 79 8.12 -5.80 3.55
CA GLY A 79 7.04 -5.04 4.17
C GLY A 79 7.41 -4.56 5.57
N MET A 80 7.13 -3.30 5.91
CA MET A 80 7.13 -2.81 7.30
C MET A 80 5.70 -2.55 7.75
N CYS A 81 5.26 -3.20 8.81
CA CYS A 81 3.97 -3.01 9.45
C CYS A 81 3.91 -1.68 10.22
N HIS A 82 2.70 -1.23 10.55
CA HIS A 82 2.47 -0.02 11.34
C HIS A 82 3.04 -0.09 12.77
N ASP A 83 3.20 -1.29 13.32
CA ASP A 83 3.84 -1.55 14.62
C ASP A 83 5.38 -1.53 14.54
N GLY A 84 5.95 -1.35 13.34
CA GLY A 84 7.38 -1.31 13.07
C GLY A 84 8.02 -2.68 12.84
N HIS A 85 7.25 -3.76 12.83
CA HIS A 85 7.76 -5.08 12.45
C HIS A 85 8.02 -5.15 10.95
N GLN A 86 9.12 -5.78 10.57
CA GLN A 86 9.46 -6.03 9.18
C GLN A 86 9.19 -7.49 8.80
N HIS A 87 8.71 -7.70 7.58
CA HIS A 87 8.47 -9.01 7.00
C HIS A 87 9.09 -9.08 5.61
N LEU A 88 9.85 -10.13 5.36
CA LEU A 88 10.25 -10.53 4.02
C LEU A 88 9.21 -11.53 3.50
N LEU A 89 8.72 -11.32 2.27
CA LEU A 89 7.46 -11.87 1.79
C LEU A 89 7.57 -12.36 0.34
N PHE A 90 6.80 -13.40 0.02
CA PHE A 90 6.45 -13.78 -1.35
C PHE A 90 5.10 -13.16 -1.74
N SER A 91 4.92 -12.82 -3.01
CA SER A 91 3.60 -12.54 -3.60
C SER A 91 2.74 -13.80 -3.73
N SER A 92 1.43 -13.63 -3.87
CA SER A 92 0.49 -14.73 -4.14
C SER A 92 0.83 -15.47 -5.42
N ALA A 93 1.15 -14.73 -6.49
CA ALA A 93 1.55 -15.31 -7.76
C ALA A 93 2.77 -16.23 -7.62
N GLN A 94 3.76 -15.85 -6.79
CA GLN A 94 4.92 -16.71 -6.51
C GLN A 94 4.52 -17.98 -5.73
N VAL A 95 3.67 -17.84 -4.71
CA VAL A 95 3.15 -18.98 -3.95
C VAL A 95 2.39 -19.94 -4.86
N ASP A 96 1.53 -19.42 -5.73
CA ASP A 96 0.73 -20.20 -6.67
C ASP A 96 1.61 -20.85 -7.74
N CYS A 97 2.63 -20.15 -8.23
CA CYS A 97 3.62 -20.71 -9.14
C CYS A 97 4.30 -21.95 -8.53
N VAL A 98 4.76 -21.87 -7.28
CA VAL A 98 5.35 -23.04 -6.58
C VAL A 98 4.34 -24.18 -6.43
N ARG A 99 3.09 -23.87 -6.04
CA ARG A 99 2.02 -24.87 -5.84
C ARG A 99 1.70 -25.62 -7.12
N PHE A 100 1.56 -24.91 -8.23
CA PHE A 100 1.26 -25.50 -9.54
C PHE A 100 2.47 -26.21 -10.13
N TRP A 101 3.67 -25.65 -9.97
CA TRP A 101 4.91 -26.25 -10.47
C TRP A 101 5.19 -27.59 -9.81
N LEU A 102 5.07 -27.71 -8.49
CA LEU A 102 5.26 -28.97 -7.76
C LEU A 102 4.32 -30.08 -8.26
N HIS A 103 3.08 -29.73 -8.55
CA HIS A 103 2.11 -30.68 -9.10
C HIS A 103 2.41 -31.04 -10.56
N ALA A 104 2.71 -30.04 -11.41
CA ALA A 104 3.06 -30.24 -12.82
C ALA A 104 4.33 -31.09 -13.00
N ALA A 105 5.31 -30.89 -12.12
CA ALA A 105 6.54 -31.69 -12.03
C ALA A 105 6.29 -33.10 -11.45
N ARG A 106 5.05 -33.43 -11.07
CA ARG A 106 4.64 -34.71 -10.44
C ARG A 106 5.37 -34.98 -9.12
N LEU A 107 5.80 -33.93 -8.43
CA LEU A 107 6.40 -34.00 -7.10
C LEU A 107 5.33 -34.05 -6.00
N THR A 108 4.11 -33.61 -6.31
CA THR A 108 2.92 -33.81 -5.46
C THR A 108 1.78 -34.44 -6.24
N ALA A 109 1.04 -35.33 -5.58
CA ALA A 109 -0.10 -36.04 -6.18
C ALA A 109 -1.26 -35.10 -6.52
N ASN A 110 -1.48 -34.08 -5.68
CA ASN A 110 -2.47 -33.03 -5.89
C ASN A 110 -1.80 -31.65 -5.78
N ILE A 111 -2.47 -30.62 -6.29
CA ILE A 111 -2.07 -29.23 -6.07
C ILE A 111 -2.15 -28.94 -4.57
N ILE A 112 -1.04 -28.44 -4.01
CA ILE A 112 -0.98 -28.06 -2.59
C ILE A 112 -2.03 -26.95 -2.36
N PRO A 113 -2.85 -27.01 -1.29
CA PRO A 113 -3.80 -25.94 -0.98
C PRO A 113 -3.09 -24.61 -0.72
N PRO A 114 -3.74 -23.45 -0.92
CA PRO A 114 -3.14 -22.17 -0.57
C PRO A 114 -2.83 -22.09 0.93
N PRO A 115 -1.88 -21.24 1.36
CA PRO A 115 -1.61 -21.01 2.77
C PRO A 115 -2.87 -20.60 3.52
N ASN A 116 -2.96 -20.93 4.82
CA ASN A 116 -4.06 -20.49 5.68
C ASN A 116 -4.16 -18.94 5.64
N PRO A 117 -5.37 -18.36 5.50
CA PRO A 117 -5.60 -16.91 5.55
C PRO A 117 -4.87 -16.16 6.66
N GLU A 118 -4.63 -16.76 7.83
CA GLU A 118 -3.87 -16.15 8.93
C GLU A 118 -2.39 -15.84 8.61
N HIS A 119 -1.85 -16.45 7.54
CA HIS A 119 -0.48 -16.24 7.06
C HIS A 119 -0.41 -15.37 5.82
N GLN A 120 -1.58 -14.97 5.32
CA GLN A 120 -1.73 -14.07 4.19
C GLN A 120 -1.85 -12.67 4.75
N MET A 121 -1.00 -11.77 4.27
CA MET A 121 -1.04 -10.36 4.61
C MET A 121 -1.45 -9.57 3.39
N THR A 122 -2.31 -8.57 3.54
CA THR A 122 -2.65 -7.66 2.45
C THR A 122 -1.65 -6.51 2.39
N ALA A 123 -1.46 -5.92 1.19
CA ALA A 123 -0.58 -4.76 1.02
C ALA A 123 -0.93 -3.61 1.98
N THR A 124 -2.19 -3.51 2.40
CA THR A 124 -2.73 -2.53 3.36
C THR A 124 -2.25 -2.68 4.79
N GLU A 125 -1.74 -3.85 5.18
CA GLU A 125 -1.17 -4.07 6.51
C GLU A 125 0.23 -3.45 6.65
N PHE A 126 0.83 -3.06 5.53
CA PHE A 126 2.17 -2.53 5.46
C PHE A 126 2.17 -1.02 5.27
N PHE A 127 2.88 -0.34 6.15
CA PHE A 127 3.20 1.07 6.02
C PHE A 127 4.17 1.32 4.84
N THR A 128 5.10 0.40 4.59
CA THR A 128 5.94 0.39 3.37
C THR A 128 6.07 -1.03 2.85
N LEU A 129 6.11 -1.20 1.54
CA LEU A 129 6.21 -2.52 0.92
C LEU A 129 7.09 -2.44 -0.33
N SER A 130 8.36 -2.81 -0.23
CA SER A 130 9.35 -2.63 -1.30
C SER A 130 9.78 -3.95 -1.91
N ALA A 131 9.91 -3.99 -3.24
CA ALA A 131 10.56 -5.11 -3.89
C ALA A 131 12.05 -5.15 -3.53
N VAL A 132 12.58 -6.34 -3.27
CA VAL A 132 13.98 -6.61 -2.93
C VAL A 132 14.45 -7.74 -3.82
N THR A 133 15.52 -7.49 -4.59
CA THR A 133 16.17 -8.52 -5.40
C THR A 133 17.36 -9.10 -4.64
N CYS A 134 17.37 -10.42 -4.52
CA CYS A 134 18.42 -11.19 -3.90
C CYS A 134 19.19 -11.97 -4.98
N PRO A 135 20.35 -11.48 -5.46
CA PRO A 135 21.08 -12.09 -6.57
C PRO A 135 21.66 -13.47 -6.25
N ASP A 136 21.90 -13.77 -4.97
CA ASP A 136 22.56 -15.00 -4.53
C ASP A 136 22.06 -15.47 -3.16
N VAL A 137 22.46 -16.68 -2.78
CA VAL A 137 22.05 -17.32 -1.52
C VAL A 137 22.44 -16.47 -0.30
N ASP A 138 23.60 -15.81 -0.35
CA ASP A 138 24.10 -15.01 0.77
C ASP A 138 23.26 -13.74 0.95
N SER A 139 22.78 -13.12 -0.13
CA SER A 139 21.87 -11.99 -0.12
C SER A 139 20.50 -12.34 0.47
N VAL A 140 19.95 -13.53 0.15
CA VAL A 140 18.71 -14.04 0.78
C VAL A 140 18.92 -14.23 2.28
N ARG A 141 20.01 -14.91 2.68
CA ARG A 141 20.34 -15.14 4.10
C ARG A 141 20.57 -13.83 4.84
N LEU A 142 21.22 -12.86 4.21
CA LEU A 142 21.46 -11.53 4.77
C LEU A 142 20.15 -10.77 4.97
N ALA A 143 19.26 -10.73 3.97
CA ALA A 143 17.96 -10.09 4.06
C ALA A 143 17.10 -10.69 5.18
N LEU A 144 17.07 -12.02 5.28
CA LEU A 144 16.42 -12.74 6.39
C LEU A 144 17.03 -12.39 7.75
N LYS A 145 18.36 -12.40 7.86
CA LYS A 145 19.08 -12.09 9.10
C LYS A 145 18.86 -10.64 9.52
N GLN A 146 18.86 -9.69 8.58
CA GLN A 146 18.58 -8.29 8.83
C GLN A 146 17.13 -8.08 9.27
N THR A 147 16.16 -8.70 8.60
CA THR A 147 14.75 -8.65 8.99
C THR A 147 14.56 -9.19 10.41
N SER A 148 15.16 -10.36 10.69
CA SER A 148 15.13 -10.96 12.03
C SER A 148 15.83 -10.08 13.07
N LYS A 149 16.99 -9.50 12.75
CA LYS A 149 17.73 -8.60 13.63
C LYS A 149 16.94 -7.33 13.91
N ASN A 150 16.36 -6.70 12.90
CA ASN A 150 15.54 -5.49 13.06
C ASN A 150 14.30 -5.76 13.92
N ASN A 151 13.75 -6.96 13.83
CA ASN A 151 12.67 -7.40 14.70
C ASN A 151 13.15 -7.76 16.12
N LYS A 152 14.36 -8.35 16.26
CA LYS A 152 14.98 -8.80 17.52
C LYS A 152 15.66 -7.69 18.31
N ASP A 153 16.15 -6.64 17.65
CA ASP A 153 16.60 -5.39 18.26
C ASP A 153 15.36 -4.73 18.87
N SER A 154 15.01 -5.26 20.04
CA SER A 154 13.72 -5.21 20.73
C SER A 154 13.45 -3.87 21.38
N THR A 155 14.38 -2.91 21.24
CA THR A 155 14.13 -1.57 21.73
C THR A 155 13.17 -0.88 20.75
N LYS A 156 12.04 -0.43 21.29
CA LYS A 156 11.09 0.45 20.59
C LYS A 156 11.80 1.58 19.83
N MET A 157 12.94 2.06 20.34
CA MET A 157 13.78 3.09 19.72
C MET A 157 14.45 2.66 18.41
N ALA A 158 14.97 1.43 18.30
CA ALA A 158 15.61 0.96 17.07
C ALA A 158 14.58 0.81 15.93
N ARG A 159 13.40 0.25 16.23
CA ARG A 159 12.29 0.16 15.27
C ARG A 159 11.80 1.53 14.83
N GLN A 160 11.75 2.49 15.77
CA GLN A 160 11.43 3.89 15.47
C GLN A 160 12.45 4.55 14.55
N ALA A 161 13.75 4.31 14.77
CA ALA A 161 14.80 4.84 13.90
C ALA A 161 14.65 4.32 12.46
N SER A 162 14.39 3.02 12.29
CA SER A 162 14.16 2.42 10.96
C SER A 162 12.91 2.99 10.28
N ARG A 163 11.80 3.14 11.01
CA ARG A 163 10.58 3.78 10.49
C ARG A 163 10.85 5.21 10.03
N ALA A 164 11.58 5.99 10.84
CA ALA A 164 11.89 7.39 10.52
C ALA A 164 12.79 7.52 9.27
N VAL A 165 13.68 6.57 9.02
CA VAL A 165 14.49 6.54 7.79
C VAL A 165 13.61 6.32 6.56
N LEU A 166 12.77 5.28 6.57
CA LEU A 166 11.88 4.98 5.44
C LEU A 166 10.89 6.11 5.14
N LEU A 167 10.37 6.74 6.19
CA LEU A 167 9.49 7.90 6.08
C LEU A 167 10.17 9.09 5.39
N ARG A 168 11.43 9.33 5.74
CA ARG A 168 12.24 10.37 5.10
C ARG A 168 12.52 10.03 3.64
N ASP A 169 12.87 8.78 3.34
CA ASP A 169 13.09 8.35 1.95
C ASP A 169 11.82 8.51 1.11
N ALA A 170 10.65 8.15 1.66
CA ALA A 170 9.36 8.37 1.01
C ALA A 170 9.07 9.87 0.78
N LEU A 171 9.32 10.72 1.78
CA LEU A 171 9.16 12.17 1.66
C LEU A 171 10.06 12.76 0.58
N GLU A 172 11.35 12.43 0.58
CA GLU A 172 12.29 12.87 -0.45
C GLU A 172 11.88 12.37 -1.83
N ARG A 173 11.34 11.14 -1.91
CA ARG A 173 10.89 10.62 -3.18
C ARG A 173 9.66 11.34 -3.71
N VAL A 174 8.69 11.65 -2.85
CA VAL A 174 7.54 12.50 -3.21
C VAL A 174 8.01 13.87 -3.71
N ARG A 175 8.98 14.51 -3.04
CA ARG A 175 9.56 15.79 -3.46
C ARG A 175 10.15 15.71 -4.86
N GLN A 176 10.95 14.68 -5.13
CA GLN A 176 11.56 14.46 -6.44
C GLN A 176 10.50 14.26 -7.53
N LEU A 177 9.51 13.39 -7.29
CA LEU A 177 8.49 13.04 -8.28
C LEU A 177 7.55 14.22 -8.59
N LEU A 178 7.07 14.93 -7.56
CA LEU A 178 6.26 16.14 -7.74
C LEU A 178 7.06 17.27 -8.41
N GLY A 179 8.31 17.49 -7.99
CA GLY A 179 9.20 18.51 -8.58
C GLY A 179 9.51 18.22 -10.05
N ALA A 180 9.65 16.94 -10.41
CA ALA A 180 9.81 16.49 -11.79
C ALA A 180 8.50 16.51 -12.60
N LYS A 181 7.36 16.88 -12.00
CA LYS A 181 6.04 16.87 -12.63
C LYS A 181 5.67 15.48 -13.19
N PHE A 182 6.01 14.45 -12.45
CA PHE A 182 5.88 13.06 -12.88
C PHE A 182 4.59 12.42 -12.36
N GLY A 183 3.95 11.65 -13.25
CA GLY A 183 2.75 10.88 -12.97
C GLY A 183 1.50 11.71 -12.74
N THR A 184 0.49 11.05 -12.21
CA THR A 184 -0.81 11.63 -11.88
C THR A 184 -1.12 11.38 -10.42
N TRP A 185 -1.47 12.43 -9.68
CA TRP A 185 -1.70 12.40 -8.25
C TRP A 185 -3.19 12.56 -7.98
N LEU A 186 -3.81 11.57 -7.33
CA LEU A 186 -5.24 11.54 -7.09
C LEU A 186 -5.48 11.39 -5.59
N ALA A 187 -5.79 12.49 -4.93
CA ALA A 187 -6.27 12.48 -3.56
C ALA A 187 -7.72 12.01 -3.50
N LEU A 188 -8.00 11.09 -2.59
CA LEU A 188 -9.32 10.48 -2.39
C LEU A 188 -9.70 10.56 -0.92
N ASP A 189 -11.00 10.64 -0.67
CA ASP A 189 -11.58 10.51 0.66
C ASP A 189 -12.99 9.91 0.54
N PHE A 190 -13.41 9.17 1.57
CA PHE A 190 -14.73 8.55 1.66
C PHE A 190 -15.39 8.86 3.01
N GLU A 191 -16.66 9.23 2.96
CA GLU A 191 -17.49 9.31 4.16
C GLU A 191 -18.43 8.10 4.23
N MET A 192 -18.55 7.56 5.43
CA MET A 192 -19.41 6.42 5.75
C MET A 192 -20.39 6.82 6.83
N TRP A 193 -21.54 6.13 6.87
CA TRP A 193 -22.48 6.33 7.95
C TRP A 193 -21.93 5.76 9.27
N GLU A 194 -21.82 6.60 10.29
CA GLU A 194 -21.20 6.29 11.58
C GLU A 194 -21.86 5.12 12.35
N GLN A 195 -23.11 4.75 12.04
CA GLN A 195 -23.78 3.58 12.64
C GLN A 195 -23.55 2.29 11.86
N ASN A 196 -23.12 2.38 10.60
CA ASN A 196 -22.79 1.22 9.77
C ASN A 196 -21.78 1.61 8.69
N HIS A 197 -20.51 1.35 8.96
CA HIS A 197 -19.39 1.68 8.07
C HIS A 197 -19.40 0.90 6.73
N ARG A 198 -20.35 -0.01 6.51
CA ARG A 198 -20.58 -0.63 5.18
C ARG A 198 -21.36 0.28 4.24
N LEU A 199 -22.00 1.33 4.76
CA LEU A 199 -22.75 2.30 3.96
C LEU A 199 -21.86 3.51 3.69
N VAL A 200 -21.13 3.45 2.58
CA VAL A 200 -20.44 4.61 2.00
C VAL A 200 -21.48 5.59 1.49
N THR A 201 -21.44 6.81 2.00
CA THR A 201 -22.42 7.86 1.67
C THR A 201 -21.87 8.88 0.69
N GLU A 202 -20.55 9.09 0.69
CA GLU A 202 -19.89 10.13 -0.09
C GLU A 202 -18.55 9.65 -0.63
N PHE A 203 -18.12 10.24 -1.73
CA PHE A 203 -16.79 10.05 -2.29
C PHE A 203 -16.29 11.39 -2.82
N GLY A 204 -15.09 11.76 -2.42
CA GLY A 204 -14.39 12.93 -2.91
C GLY A 204 -13.13 12.58 -3.66
N TYR A 205 -12.79 13.40 -4.64
CA TYR A 205 -11.50 13.31 -5.29
C TYR A 205 -10.94 14.67 -5.67
N SER A 206 -9.62 14.76 -5.68
CA SER A 206 -8.86 15.89 -6.19
C SER A 206 -7.62 15.36 -6.91
N ALA A 207 -7.46 15.70 -8.17
CA ALA A 207 -6.43 15.21 -9.07
C ALA A 207 -5.49 16.34 -9.48
N LEU A 208 -4.20 16.03 -9.57
CA LEU A 208 -3.13 16.86 -10.11
C LEU A 208 -2.35 16.06 -11.14
N TYR A 209 -2.22 16.60 -12.36
CA TYR A 209 -1.51 15.96 -13.46
C TYR A 209 -1.00 17.02 -14.44
N TRP A 210 -0.28 16.59 -15.48
CA TRP A 210 0.31 17.50 -16.45
C TRP A 210 -0.09 17.17 -17.88
N LYS A 211 -0.62 18.16 -18.60
CA LYS A 211 -0.89 18.12 -20.05
C LYS A 211 0.02 19.12 -20.74
N ASN A 212 0.85 18.68 -21.69
CA ASN A 212 1.81 19.54 -22.39
C ASN A 212 2.69 20.38 -21.44
N ARG A 213 3.13 19.77 -20.32
CA ARG A 213 3.91 20.40 -19.23
C ARG A 213 3.17 21.47 -18.41
N ALA A 214 1.92 21.79 -18.76
CA ALA A 214 1.05 22.64 -17.96
C ALA A 214 0.39 21.81 -16.86
N GLU A 215 0.37 22.36 -15.64
CA GLU A 215 -0.36 21.80 -14.51
C GLU A 215 -1.86 21.80 -14.83
N THR A 216 -2.53 20.69 -14.54
CA THR A 216 -3.98 20.55 -14.68
C THR A 216 -4.55 19.88 -13.45
N THR A 217 -5.72 20.33 -13.03
CA THR A 217 -6.44 19.79 -11.88
C THR A 217 -7.83 19.33 -12.25
N ALA A 218 -8.36 18.36 -11.52
CA ALA A 218 -9.76 17.96 -11.58
C ALA A 218 -10.23 17.59 -10.18
N CYS A 219 -11.44 17.97 -9.78
CA CYS A 219 -11.97 17.58 -8.48
C CYS A 219 -13.47 17.32 -8.60
N GLY A 220 -14.02 16.62 -7.61
CA GLY A 220 -15.45 16.41 -7.54
C GLY A 220 -15.88 15.79 -6.22
N HIS A 221 -17.19 15.82 -6.02
CA HIS A 221 -17.86 15.26 -4.85
C HIS A 221 -19.09 14.48 -5.31
N LEU A 222 -19.17 13.21 -4.93
CA LEU A 222 -20.26 12.31 -5.26
C LEU A 222 -20.99 11.90 -3.99
N THR A 223 -22.31 11.78 -4.08
CA THR A 223 -23.16 11.25 -3.00
C THR A 223 -24.15 10.22 -3.53
N VAL A 224 -24.64 9.34 -2.66
CA VAL A 224 -25.59 8.28 -3.02
C VAL A 224 -27.04 8.79 -2.87
N TYR A 225 -27.79 8.73 -3.96
CA TYR A 225 -29.24 9.00 -3.98
C TYR A 225 -29.98 7.97 -3.13
N GLY A 226 -30.93 8.43 -2.31
CA GLY A 226 -31.67 7.59 -1.37
C GLY A 226 -30.96 7.37 -0.02
N TYR A 227 -29.74 7.90 0.14
CA TYR A 227 -28.96 7.83 1.38
C TYR A 227 -29.09 9.11 2.24
N GLU A 228 -30.08 9.96 1.96
CA GLU A 228 -30.27 11.25 2.64
C GLU A 228 -30.53 11.09 4.14
N ARG A 229 -31.12 9.97 4.56
CA ARG A 229 -31.36 9.65 5.98
C ARG A 229 -30.13 9.17 6.74
N TYR A 230 -29.10 8.70 6.04
CA TYR A 230 -27.86 8.22 6.66
C TYR A 230 -26.96 9.42 6.88
N ARG A 231 -27.17 10.09 8.02
CA ARG A 231 -26.43 11.29 8.42
C ARG A 231 -25.49 10.97 9.56
N ASN A 232 -24.32 11.58 9.48
CA ASN A 232 -23.39 11.66 10.60
C ASN A 232 -23.78 12.85 11.49
N GLY A 233 -23.02 13.11 12.55
CA GLY A 233 -23.27 14.23 13.45
C GLY A 233 -23.06 13.88 14.92
N ASN A 234 -23.04 12.59 15.27
CA ASN A 234 -22.76 12.19 16.65
C ASN A 234 -21.26 12.21 16.95
N HIS A 235 -20.42 11.79 16.00
CA HIS A 235 -18.97 11.72 16.20
C HIS A 235 -18.19 12.75 15.36
N VAL A 236 -18.66 13.02 14.15
CA VAL A 236 -18.06 13.98 13.22
C VAL A 236 -19.14 14.93 12.69
N PRO A 237 -18.81 16.21 12.40
CA PRO A 237 -19.70 17.12 11.72
C PRO A 237 -20.31 16.53 10.43
N ASP A 238 -21.59 16.78 10.17
CA ASP A 238 -22.23 16.45 8.89
C ASP A 238 -22.08 17.63 7.93
N ASN A 239 -21.08 17.56 7.04
CA ASN A 239 -20.78 18.59 6.06
C ASN A 239 -21.02 18.16 4.61
N ARG A 240 -21.76 17.07 4.37
CA ARG A 240 -22.06 16.53 3.04
C ARG A 240 -22.51 17.57 2.01
N GLU A 241 -23.31 18.52 2.47
CA GLU A 241 -23.96 19.54 1.63
C GLU A 241 -23.09 20.79 1.40
N HIS A 242 -21.89 20.83 1.98
CA HIS A 242 -21.01 22.01 1.98
C HIS A 242 -19.73 21.80 1.14
N TYR A 243 -19.86 21.13 -0.01
CA TYR A 243 -18.75 21.01 -0.95
C TYR A 243 -18.36 22.40 -1.51
N GLN A 244 -17.08 22.77 -1.40
CA GLN A 244 -16.61 24.12 -1.71
C GLN A 244 -15.99 24.28 -3.11
N PHE A 245 -15.72 23.18 -3.81
CA PHE A 245 -14.91 23.19 -5.04
C PHE A 245 -15.72 22.85 -6.30
N GLY A 246 -17.04 22.98 -6.24
CA GLY A 246 -17.94 22.73 -7.35
C GLY A 246 -19.32 22.31 -6.88
N GLU A 247 -19.96 21.42 -7.66
CA GLU A 247 -21.28 20.88 -7.35
C GLU A 247 -21.20 19.42 -6.93
N THR A 248 -21.98 19.05 -5.91
CA THR A 248 -22.16 17.66 -5.51
C THR A 248 -23.00 16.91 -6.55
N THR A 249 -22.47 15.82 -7.09
CA THR A 249 -23.23 14.94 -7.99
C THR A 249 -23.93 13.83 -7.19
N LYS A 250 -25.25 13.72 -7.32
CA LYS A 250 -26.06 12.65 -6.70
C LYS A 250 -26.26 11.50 -7.68
N LEU A 251 -25.91 10.28 -7.28
CA LEU A 251 -25.93 9.10 -8.14
C LEU A 251 -26.68 7.93 -7.48
N SER A 252 -27.30 7.05 -8.26
CA SER A 252 -27.74 5.76 -7.70
C SER A 252 -26.55 4.98 -7.15
N LYS A 253 -26.78 4.01 -6.27
CA LYS A 253 -25.70 3.19 -5.71
C LYS A 253 -24.83 2.55 -6.80
N GLU A 254 -25.45 1.97 -7.82
CA GLU A 254 -24.75 1.31 -8.93
C GLU A 254 -23.94 2.31 -9.75
N ALA A 255 -24.53 3.48 -10.05
CA ALA A 255 -23.86 4.55 -10.77
C ALA A 255 -22.70 5.16 -9.96
N PHE A 256 -22.84 5.28 -8.64
CA PHE A 256 -21.80 5.75 -7.73
C PHE A 256 -20.57 4.83 -7.81
N GLN A 257 -20.75 3.52 -7.66
CA GLN A 257 -19.66 2.54 -7.77
C GLN A 257 -19.02 2.51 -9.17
N ALA A 258 -19.82 2.60 -10.23
CA ALA A 258 -19.31 2.65 -11.59
C ALA A 258 -18.52 3.95 -11.86
N THR A 259 -19.00 5.08 -11.34
CA THR A 259 -18.36 6.38 -11.55
C THR A 259 -17.01 6.46 -10.84
N ILE A 260 -16.89 5.95 -9.61
CA ILE A 260 -15.61 5.87 -8.89
C ILE A 260 -14.58 5.06 -9.69
N ARG A 261 -14.99 3.87 -10.17
CA ARG A 261 -14.13 3.03 -11.02
C ARG A 261 -13.71 3.76 -12.29
N ASN A 262 -14.64 4.43 -12.96
CA ASN A 262 -14.37 5.17 -14.18
C ASN A 262 -13.43 6.35 -13.96
N ILE A 263 -13.57 7.09 -12.85
CA ILE A 263 -12.67 8.19 -12.49
C ILE A 263 -11.25 7.63 -12.34
N ILE A 264 -11.06 6.63 -11.48
CA ILE A 264 -9.73 6.06 -11.23
C ILE A 264 -9.13 5.49 -12.51
N MET A 265 -9.89 4.74 -13.30
CA MET A 265 -9.42 4.20 -14.58
C MET A 265 -9.06 5.27 -15.61
N THR A 266 -9.84 6.35 -15.69
CA THR A 266 -9.54 7.47 -16.59
C THR A 266 -8.24 8.15 -16.18
N VAL A 267 -8.08 8.42 -14.89
CA VAL A 267 -6.89 9.07 -14.34
C VAL A 267 -5.63 8.22 -14.56
N ARG A 268 -5.74 6.88 -14.48
CA ARG A 268 -4.64 5.95 -14.81
C ARG A 268 -4.16 6.05 -16.27
N THR A 269 -5.00 6.50 -17.20
CA THR A 269 -4.59 6.67 -18.61
C THR A 269 -3.65 7.86 -18.83
N TRP A 270 -3.50 8.74 -17.83
CA TRP A 270 -2.65 9.93 -17.94
C TRP A 270 -1.20 9.67 -17.51
N GLY A 271 -0.90 8.48 -16.98
CA GLY A 271 0.44 8.04 -16.55
C GLY A 271 0.38 7.21 -15.27
N PRO A 272 1.54 6.91 -14.65
CA PRO A 272 1.59 6.25 -13.34
C PRO A 272 0.74 7.01 -12.31
N LEU A 273 -0.05 6.27 -11.54
CA LEU A 273 -1.03 6.82 -10.61
C LEU A 273 -0.50 6.80 -9.19
N PHE A 274 -0.47 7.96 -8.53
CA PHE A 274 -0.23 8.13 -7.11
C PHE A 274 -1.57 8.40 -6.42
N LEU A 275 -2.12 7.39 -5.75
CA LEU A 275 -3.28 7.52 -4.89
C LEU A 275 -2.87 8.15 -3.57
N VAL A 276 -3.42 9.32 -3.27
CA VAL A 276 -3.05 10.13 -2.10
C VAL A 276 -4.17 10.04 -1.07
N PHE A 277 -3.82 9.71 0.16
CA PHE A 277 -4.76 9.61 1.26
C PHE A 277 -4.25 10.37 2.48
N HIS A 278 -5.11 10.50 3.46
CA HIS A 278 -4.75 10.95 4.80
C HIS A 278 -5.12 9.85 5.81
N ASN A 279 -4.20 8.89 6.01
CA ASN A 279 -4.44 7.58 6.64
C ASN A 279 -5.28 6.60 5.78
N PRO A 280 -4.67 5.88 4.83
CA PRO A 280 -5.37 5.15 3.75
C PRO A 280 -6.15 3.88 4.14
N HIS A 281 -6.06 3.43 5.40
CA HIS A 281 -6.44 2.06 5.76
C HIS A 281 -7.91 1.72 5.51
N GLU A 282 -8.84 2.60 5.87
CA GLU A 282 -10.27 2.37 5.62
C GLU A 282 -10.63 2.65 4.15
N ASP A 283 -10.02 3.66 3.53
CA ASP A 283 -10.27 4.00 2.12
C ASP A 283 -9.89 2.86 1.18
N ILE A 284 -8.75 2.18 1.41
CA ILE A 284 -8.34 1.06 0.56
C ILE A 284 -9.31 -0.11 0.70
N LYS A 285 -9.79 -0.41 1.92
CA LYS A 285 -10.83 -1.44 2.10
C LYS A 285 -12.10 -1.10 1.33
N ILE A 286 -12.47 0.18 1.27
CA ILE A 286 -13.61 0.62 0.47
C ILE A 286 -13.34 0.40 -1.02
N LEU A 287 -12.16 0.80 -1.52
CA LEU A 287 -11.78 0.59 -2.92
C LEU A 287 -11.80 -0.90 -3.32
N GLU A 288 -11.34 -1.78 -2.44
CA GLU A 288 -11.42 -3.24 -2.60
C GLU A 288 -12.88 -3.73 -2.64
N GLN A 289 -13.73 -3.28 -1.71
CA GLN A 289 -15.16 -3.61 -1.69
C GLN A 289 -15.88 -3.14 -2.95
N LEU A 290 -15.48 -1.97 -3.47
CA LEU A 290 -15.97 -1.40 -4.72
C LEU A 290 -15.41 -2.09 -5.97
N ARG A 291 -14.50 -3.06 -5.80
CA ARG A 291 -13.80 -3.77 -6.88
C ARG A 291 -13.14 -2.82 -7.86
N VAL A 292 -12.54 -1.75 -7.34
CA VAL A 292 -11.67 -0.89 -8.13
C VAL A 292 -10.42 -1.72 -8.47
N PRO A 293 -10.03 -1.82 -9.75
CA PRO A 293 -8.84 -2.56 -10.14
C PRO A 293 -7.59 -1.81 -9.67
N MET A 294 -7.17 -2.06 -8.44
CA MET A 294 -5.98 -1.45 -7.83
C MET A 294 -4.69 -2.10 -8.33
N GLY A 295 -4.75 -3.33 -8.85
CA GLY A 295 -3.59 -4.07 -9.34
C GLY A 295 -2.49 -4.20 -8.28
N ASP A 296 -1.24 -4.08 -8.69
CA ASP A 296 -0.06 -4.12 -7.81
C ASP A 296 0.17 -2.80 -7.06
N ALA A 297 -0.90 -2.22 -6.50
CA ALA A 297 -0.81 -0.98 -5.73
C ALA A 297 0.18 -1.14 -4.57
N THR A 298 1.16 -0.25 -4.50
CA THR A 298 2.26 -0.37 -3.52
C THR A 298 2.57 0.94 -2.82
N HIS A 299 2.99 0.86 -1.56
CA HIS A 299 3.52 1.99 -0.80
C HIS A 299 4.95 2.36 -1.22
N THR A 300 5.62 1.54 -2.04
CA THR A 300 6.97 1.84 -2.53
C THR A 300 6.91 2.71 -3.76
N LEU A 301 7.36 3.95 -3.57
CA LEU A 301 7.46 4.92 -4.65
C LEU A 301 8.56 4.48 -5.63
N PRO A 302 8.32 4.60 -6.95
CA PRO A 302 9.23 4.07 -7.95
C PRO A 302 10.52 4.88 -7.93
N THR A 303 11.69 4.25 -8.00
CA THR A 303 13.00 4.93 -8.08
C THR A 303 13.37 5.34 -9.52
N GLU A 304 12.79 4.66 -10.50
CA GLU A 304 12.95 4.94 -11.92
C GLU A 304 11.67 5.56 -12.51
N VAL A 305 11.81 6.16 -13.70
CA VAL A 305 10.68 6.70 -14.46
C VAL A 305 9.93 5.52 -15.08
N LEU A 306 8.73 5.26 -14.59
CA LEU A 306 7.85 4.21 -15.11
C LEU A 306 6.78 4.79 -16.04
N ASN A 307 6.28 3.97 -16.96
CA ASN A 307 5.12 4.32 -17.81
C ASN A 307 3.78 3.97 -17.14
N GLU A 308 3.80 3.03 -16.20
CA GLU A 308 2.62 2.53 -15.49
C GLU A 308 2.95 2.23 -14.03
N GLY A 309 1.91 1.97 -13.23
CA GLY A 309 2.02 1.66 -11.80
C GLY A 309 0.96 2.37 -10.99
N VAL A 310 0.63 1.80 -9.82
CA VAL A 310 -0.26 2.40 -8.83
C VAL A 310 0.50 2.48 -7.51
N PHE A 311 0.60 3.69 -6.95
CA PHE A 311 1.40 3.99 -5.77
C PHE A 311 0.52 4.62 -4.69
N ILE A 312 0.69 4.20 -3.45
CA ILE A 312 -0.08 4.72 -2.31
C ILE A 312 0.78 5.73 -1.55
N VAL A 313 0.24 6.92 -1.35
CA VAL A 313 0.89 8.04 -0.68
C VAL A 313 0.05 8.46 0.51
N ASP A 314 0.62 8.39 1.72
CA ASP A 314 -0.08 8.77 2.95
C ASP A 314 0.44 10.09 3.51
N THR A 315 -0.34 11.15 3.34
CA THR A 315 0.01 12.51 3.78
C THR A 315 0.18 12.64 5.29
N ALA A 316 -0.53 11.83 6.10
CA ALA A 316 -0.38 11.87 7.56
C ALA A 316 1.04 11.45 7.96
N THR A 317 1.56 10.42 7.30
CA THR A 317 2.89 9.89 7.57
C THR A 317 4.00 10.76 6.98
N LEU A 318 3.80 11.31 5.77
CA LEU A 318 4.73 12.28 5.19
C LEU A 318 4.84 13.54 6.04
N PHE A 319 3.72 14.03 6.57
CA PHE A 319 3.71 15.17 7.48
C PHE A 319 4.46 14.84 8.77
N ALA A 320 4.17 13.69 9.40
CA ALA A 320 4.89 13.24 10.59
C ALA A 320 6.41 13.16 10.35
N SER A 321 6.84 12.71 9.16
CA SER A 321 8.24 12.73 8.75
C SER A 321 8.82 14.14 8.63
N LEU A 322 8.04 15.05 8.03
CA LEU A 322 8.45 16.45 7.81
C LEU A 322 8.74 17.15 9.15
N VAL A 323 7.89 16.92 10.15
CA VAL A 323 8.01 17.55 11.47
C VAL A 323 8.80 16.73 12.50
N ARG A 324 9.30 15.54 12.12
CA ARG A 324 10.04 14.61 12.99
C ARG A 324 9.22 14.13 14.18
N GLU A 325 7.93 13.91 13.95
CA GLU A 325 6.96 13.40 14.92
C GLU A 325 6.39 12.05 14.46
N GLU A 326 7.23 11.10 14.03
CA GLU A 326 6.81 9.83 13.40
C GLU A 326 5.98 8.89 14.31
N LYS A 327 5.80 9.29 15.58
CA LYS A 327 5.02 8.61 16.62
C LYS A 327 3.61 9.17 16.77
N LYS A 328 3.36 10.38 16.27
CA LYS A 328 2.07 11.07 16.41
C LYS A 328 1.30 10.92 15.11
N SER A 329 0.02 10.59 15.23
CA SER A 329 -0.91 10.75 14.13
C SER A 329 -1.44 12.17 14.18
N HIS A 330 -1.37 12.87 13.06
CA HIS A 330 -1.90 14.22 12.90
C HIS A 330 -3.13 14.13 12.02
N GLY A 331 -4.26 14.64 12.50
CA GLY A 331 -5.48 14.71 11.68
C GLY A 331 -5.36 15.79 10.60
N LEU A 332 -6.18 15.69 9.55
CA LEU A 332 -6.08 16.55 8.37
C LEU A 332 -6.17 18.04 8.72
N LYS A 333 -7.05 18.40 9.67
CA LYS A 333 -7.18 19.76 10.19
C LYS A 333 -5.86 20.28 10.75
N GLU A 334 -5.25 19.53 11.67
CA GLU A 334 -3.99 19.89 12.32
C GLU A 334 -2.87 20.03 11.29
N VAL A 335 -2.77 19.09 10.34
CA VAL A 335 -1.79 19.14 9.26
C VAL A 335 -1.96 20.40 8.42
N CYS A 336 -3.19 20.71 7.99
CA CYS A 336 -3.47 21.89 7.19
C CYS A 336 -3.16 23.18 7.95
N GLU A 337 -3.57 23.30 9.22
CA GLU A 337 -3.28 24.46 10.06
C GLU A 337 -1.77 24.70 10.21
N ARG A 338 -0.98 23.65 10.47
CA ARG A 338 0.49 23.75 10.57
C ARG A 338 1.16 24.12 9.24
N LEU A 339 0.59 23.69 8.11
CA LEU A 339 1.02 24.07 6.77
C LEU A 339 0.53 25.47 6.33
N GLY A 340 -0.30 26.14 7.15
CA GLY A 340 -0.89 27.44 6.82
C GLY A 340 -2.02 27.36 5.78
N ILE A 341 -2.65 26.20 5.63
CA ILE A 341 -3.80 25.95 4.75
C ILE A 341 -5.08 26.15 5.58
N SER A 342 -5.87 27.16 5.22
CA SER A 342 -7.17 27.38 5.85
C SER A 342 -8.17 26.33 5.36
N THR A 343 -8.68 25.52 6.27
CA THR A 343 -9.72 24.53 5.98
C THR A 343 -11.11 25.04 6.33
N SER A 344 -12.13 24.58 5.62
CA SER A 344 -13.54 24.81 5.94
C SER A 344 -14.36 23.60 5.54
N TYR A 345 -15.38 23.27 6.34
CA TYR A 345 -16.29 22.14 6.10
C TYR A 345 -15.58 20.79 5.88
N LEU A 346 -14.65 20.44 6.78
CA LEU A 346 -14.09 19.09 6.88
C LEU A 346 -15.19 18.08 7.22
N HIS A 347 -14.99 16.80 6.91
CA HIS A 347 -16.05 15.77 6.88
C HIS A 347 -17.05 15.98 5.74
N ASN A 348 -16.51 16.47 4.63
CA ASN A 348 -17.11 16.45 3.32
C ASN A 348 -16.05 15.83 2.42
N ALA A 349 -16.31 14.65 1.90
CA ALA A 349 -15.26 13.87 1.23
C ALA A 349 -14.57 14.66 0.10
N GLY A 350 -15.32 15.49 -0.63
CA GLY A 350 -14.79 16.34 -1.69
C GLY A 350 -13.83 17.41 -1.18
N ASN A 351 -14.16 18.05 -0.06
CA ASN A 351 -13.29 19.03 0.58
C ASN A 351 -12.06 18.36 1.19
N ASP A 352 -12.22 17.23 1.85
CA ASP A 352 -11.12 16.50 2.50
C ASP A 352 -10.11 15.96 1.48
N ALA A 353 -10.59 15.46 0.32
CA ALA A 353 -9.72 15.12 -0.81
C ALA A 353 -8.96 16.34 -1.35
N HIS A 354 -9.62 17.52 -1.44
CA HIS A 354 -8.96 18.75 -1.87
C HIS A 354 -7.87 19.18 -0.89
N TYR A 355 -8.18 19.24 0.40
CA TYR A 355 -7.23 19.64 1.44
C TYR A 355 -6.09 18.62 1.60
N THR A 356 -6.36 17.32 1.39
CA THR A 356 -5.32 16.28 1.35
C THR A 356 -4.32 16.53 0.22
N LEU A 357 -4.78 16.85 -0.99
CA LEU A 357 -3.89 17.19 -2.11
C LEU A 357 -3.12 18.49 -1.85
N ALA A 358 -3.77 19.51 -1.29
CA ALA A 358 -3.14 20.76 -0.92
C ALA A 358 -2.04 20.54 0.14
N ALA A 359 -2.32 19.72 1.15
CA ALA A 359 -1.36 19.33 2.17
C ALA A 359 -0.16 18.59 1.58
N LEU A 360 -0.38 17.62 0.68
CA LEU A 360 0.70 16.94 -0.04
C LEU A 360 1.63 17.93 -0.74
N ARG A 361 1.07 18.89 -1.48
CA ARG A 361 1.86 19.91 -2.19
C ARG A 361 2.67 20.76 -1.21
N ALA A 362 2.04 21.22 -0.14
CA ALA A 362 2.72 22.03 0.87
C ALA A 362 3.83 21.24 1.59
N ILE A 363 3.60 19.97 1.93
CA ILE A 363 4.60 19.07 2.51
C ILE A 363 5.80 18.92 1.58
N ALA A 364 5.56 18.70 0.28
CA ALA A 364 6.62 18.54 -0.70
C ALA A 364 7.43 19.84 -0.91
N MET A 365 6.77 21.00 -0.88
CA MET A 365 7.41 22.31 -1.07
C MET A 365 8.05 22.87 0.20
N ALA A 366 7.71 22.36 1.39
CA ALA A 366 8.23 22.90 2.63
C ALA A 366 9.73 22.64 2.77
N ASP A 367 10.48 23.69 3.09
CA ASP A 367 11.91 23.62 3.40
C ASP A 367 12.09 23.27 4.89
N PRO A 368 12.69 22.10 5.22
CA PRO A 368 12.95 21.72 6.61
C PRO A 368 13.81 22.72 7.38
N SER A 369 14.67 23.49 6.69
CA SER A 369 15.55 24.48 7.32
C SER A 369 14.79 25.75 7.72
N GLY A 370 13.77 26.15 6.96
CA GLY A 370 12.91 27.29 7.26
C GLY A 370 11.90 27.06 8.40
N MET A 371 11.73 25.82 8.84
CA MET A 371 10.84 25.46 9.96
C MET A 371 11.43 25.81 11.33
N GLN A 372 12.76 25.89 11.46
CA GLN A 372 13.43 26.28 12.70
C GLN A 372 13.31 27.80 12.90
N GLY A 373 12.19 28.25 13.45
CA GLY A 373 11.96 29.65 13.83
C GLY A 373 10.54 30.16 13.57
N ASP A 374 9.73 29.41 12.84
CA ASP A 374 8.34 29.76 12.59
C ASP A 374 7.45 29.16 13.69
N PRO A 375 6.69 29.99 14.44
CA PRO A 375 5.88 29.55 15.57
C PRO A 375 4.78 28.53 15.18
N ARG A 376 4.43 28.39 13.90
CA ARG A 376 3.53 27.33 13.41
C ARG A 376 4.10 25.92 13.57
N TRP A 377 5.42 25.80 13.72
CA TRP A 377 6.14 24.54 13.86
C TRP A 377 6.66 24.29 15.28
N ALA A 378 6.49 25.27 16.18
CA ALA A 378 6.87 25.11 17.58
C ALA A 378 6.01 24.04 18.25
N TYR A 379 6.65 23.16 19.04
CA TYR A 379 5.97 22.17 19.87
C TYR A 379 4.94 22.88 20.77
N GLN A 380 3.65 22.54 20.63
CA GLN A 380 2.62 22.84 21.62
C GLN A 380 2.43 21.66 22.55
#